data_AF-W4USK8-F1
#
_entry.id   AF-W4USK8-F1
#
_cell.length_a   1.000
_cell.length_b   1.000
_cell.length_c   1.000
_cell.angle_alpha   90.00
_cell.angle_beta   90.00
_cell.angle_gamma   90.00
#
_symmetry.space_group_name_H-M   'P 1'
#
loop_
_entity.id
_entity.type
_entity.pdbx_description
1 polymer ?
#
loop_
_entity_poly.entity_id
_entity_poly.type
_entity_poly.pdbx_seq_one_letter_code
_entity_poly.pdbx_strand_id
1 'polypeptide(L)'
;MRHEGICLATYSLEGKPGDASYMKLISANHHFNDADIYGYGSTLWEDEDGHIYLYGSYNNYDMVVARTARHDLSSPWEYYVGDEQGNFSWKSTYPTEAEVKLSRIQETDCSMPWVFKKGDTYYMLAQAKWFGREMLIFRSKTPYGPFVDCRTLFGFSDYLDKLGPKEYNNLYMINLHPSLSRNGELVFSTNTDPKDFWDNFNAVGSADYYRPYFYRVYNWEKVYEE
;
A
#
# COMPACT_ATOMS: atom_id res chain seq x y z
N MET A 1 -1.79 -3.53 -17.73
CA MET A 1 -3.24 -3.21 -17.71
C MET A 1 -3.39 -1.82 -17.12
N ARG A 2 -4.34 -1.03 -17.62
CA ARG A 2 -4.65 0.30 -17.10
C ARG A 2 -5.67 0.15 -15.96
N HIS A 3 -5.55 0.94 -14.89
CA HIS A 3 -6.58 1.06 -13.87
C HIS A 3 -7.71 1.96 -14.40
N GLU A 4 -8.96 1.51 -14.29
CA GLU A 4 -10.12 2.10 -14.97
C GLU A 4 -11.31 2.35 -14.01
N GLY A 5 -11.05 2.49 -12.71
CA GLY A 5 -12.06 2.80 -11.69
C GLY A 5 -12.10 1.79 -10.54
N ILE A 6 -12.99 2.07 -9.58
CA ILE A 6 -13.16 1.29 -8.34
C ILE A 6 -14.58 0.72 -8.22
N CYS A 7 -14.64 -0.54 -7.79
CA CYS A 7 -15.84 -1.17 -7.25
C CYS A 7 -15.83 -1.13 -5.70
N LEU A 8 -16.93 -0.72 -5.08
CA LEU A 8 -17.14 -0.85 -3.63
C LEU A 8 -17.95 -2.11 -3.34
N ALA A 9 -17.32 -3.10 -2.72
CA ALA A 9 -17.95 -4.37 -2.33
C ALA A 9 -18.15 -4.45 -0.82
N THR A 10 -19.34 -4.84 -0.38
CA THR A 10 -19.68 -5.05 1.04
C THR A 10 -19.88 -6.53 1.31
N TYR A 11 -19.23 -7.06 2.34
CA TYR A 11 -19.30 -8.46 2.73
C TYR A 11 -19.93 -8.62 4.13
N SER A 12 -20.66 -9.71 4.33
CA SER A 12 -21.24 -10.05 5.64
C SER A 12 -20.20 -10.67 6.57
N LEU A 13 -20.26 -10.33 7.85
CA LEU A 13 -19.49 -10.95 8.93
C LEU A 13 -20.36 -11.84 9.83
N GLU A 14 -21.61 -12.12 9.44
CA GLU A 14 -22.53 -12.99 10.18
C GLU A 14 -22.12 -14.46 10.10
N GLY A 15 -22.02 -15.14 11.24
CA GLY A 15 -21.66 -16.57 11.33
C GLY A 15 -20.15 -16.81 11.50
N LYS A 16 -19.66 -17.94 10.99
CA LYS A 16 -18.26 -18.37 11.06
C LYS A 16 -17.73 -18.75 9.67
N PRO A 17 -16.40 -18.74 9.45
CA PRO A 17 -15.80 -19.24 8.21
C PRO A 17 -16.34 -20.63 7.83
N GLY A 18 -16.87 -20.74 6.61
CA GLY A 18 -17.52 -21.95 6.09
C GLY A 18 -19.05 -21.88 6.08
N ASP A 19 -19.66 -21.00 6.88
CA ASP A 19 -21.11 -20.76 6.82
C ASP A 19 -21.49 -20.02 5.54
N ALA A 20 -22.72 -20.24 5.06
CA ALA A 20 -23.23 -19.58 3.85
C ALA A 20 -23.38 -18.05 3.98
N SER A 21 -23.41 -17.53 5.20
CA SER A 21 -23.52 -16.10 5.51
C SER A 21 -22.15 -15.40 5.63
N TYR A 22 -21.14 -16.09 6.15
CA TYR A 22 -19.87 -15.47 6.49
C TYR A 22 -19.04 -15.18 5.24
N MET A 23 -18.56 -13.95 5.10
CA MET A 23 -17.89 -13.42 3.89
C MET A 23 -18.74 -13.51 2.62
N LYS A 24 -20.07 -13.57 2.76
CA LYS A 24 -20.97 -13.45 1.61
C LYS A 24 -20.96 -12.02 1.09
N LEU A 25 -20.79 -11.84 -0.22
CA LEU A 25 -20.97 -10.55 -0.89
C LEU A 25 -22.44 -10.09 -0.74
N ILE A 26 -22.65 -9.01 0.00
CA ILE A 26 -23.96 -8.38 0.22
C ILE A 26 -24.31 -7.50 -0.97
N SER A 27 -23.37 -6.67 -1.40
CA SER A 27 -23.54 -5.71 -2.50
C SER A 27 -22.19 -5.42 -3.17
N ALA A 28 -22.25 -5.05 -4.45
CA ALA A 28 -21.11 -4.54 -5.20
C ALA A 28 -21.58 -3.36 -6.06
N ASN A 29 -21.04 -2.17 -5.79
CA ASN A 29 -21.22 -1.02 -6.66
C ASN A 29 -20.02 -0.94 -7.61
N HIS A 30 -20.18 -1.49 -8.81
CA HIS A 30 -19.14 -1.51 -9.84
C HIS A 30 -18.82 -0.14 -10.45
N HIS A 31 -19.68 0.87 -10.20
CA HIS A 31 -19.52 2.25 -10.66
C HIS A 31 -19.39 3.20 -9.46
N PHE A 32 -18.67 2.77 -8.42
CA PHE A 32 -18.48 3.59 -7.23
C PHE A 32 -17.63 4.83 -7.53
N ASN A 33 -16.53 4.64 -8.27
CA ASN A 33 -15.72 5.73 -8.79
C ASN A 33 -15.07 5.33 -10.12
N ASP A 34 -15.77 5.59 -11.23
CA ASP A 34 -15.27 5.30 -12.59
C ASP A 34 -14.11 6.23 -13.00
N ALA A 35 -13.90 7.33 -12.26
CA ALA A 35 -12.85 8.31 -12.55
C ALA A 35 -11.51 7.96 -11.90
N ASP A 36 -11.48 7.03 -10.93
CA ASP A 36 -10.24 6.73 -10.23
C ASP A 36 -9.26 5.95 -11.12
N ILE A 37 -8.28 6.68 -11.62
CA ILE A 37 -7.17 6.15 -12.41
C ILE A 37 -5.86 6.17 -11.61
N TYR A 38 -5.84 6.79 -10.43
CA TYR A 38 -4.67 6.88 -9.55
C TYR A 38 -4.71 5.87 -8.40
N GLY A 39 -5.81 5.11 -8.28
CA GLY A 39 -5.93 3.99 -7.35
C GLY A 39 -5.99 4.44 -5.90
N TYR A 40 -6.71 5.51 -5.60
CA TYR A 40 -6.95 5.96 -4.22
C TYR A 40 -7.67 4.86 -3.44
N GLY A 41 -7.01 4.35 -2.40
CA GLY A 41 -7.51 3.22 -1.62
C GLY A 41 -6.83 1.89 -1.96
N SER A 42 -5.75 1.90 -2.74
CA SER A 42 -4.88 0.73 -2.91
C SER A 42 -4.31 0.26 -1.56
N THR A 43 -4.06 1.21 -0.66
CA THR A 43 -3.81 0.98 0.77
C THR A 43 -4.59 2.01 1.58
N LEU A 44 -4.80 1.72 2.86
CA LEU A 44 -5.71 2.47 3.72
C LEU A 44 -5.10 2.74 5.10
N TRP A 45 -5.49 3.86 5.72
CA TRP A 45 -5.32 4.12 7.14
C TRP A 45 -6.61 4.67 7.74
N GLU A 46 -7.13 4.01 8.76
CA GLU A 46 -8.30 4.48 9.51
C GLU A 46 -7.80 5.29 10.70
N ASP A 47 -8.08 6.60 10.73
CA ASP A 47 -7.54 7.50 11.73
C ASP A 47 -8.56 7.88 12.81
N GLU A 48 -8.03 8.29 13.96
CA GLU A 48 -8.80 8.70 15.13
C GLU A 48 -9.59 10.00 14.90
N ASP A 49 -9.26 10.76 13.85
CA ASP A 49 -9.96 11.99 13.46
C ASP A 49 -11.29 11.75 12.72
N GLY A 50 -11.66 10.49 12.51
CA GLY A 50 -12.93 10.08 11.89
C GLY A 50 -12.86 9.94 10.37
N HIS A 51 -11.67 9.99 9.77
CA HIS A 51 -11.45 9.77 8.35
C HIS A 51 -10.78 8.42 8.07
N ILE A 52 -11.08 7.84 6.90
CA ILE A 52 -10.29 6.78 6.28
C ILE A 52 -9.44 7.45 5.21
N TYR A 53 -8.12 7.40 5.38
CA TYR A 53 -7.14 7.85 4.40
C TYR A 53 -6.94 6.78 3.34
N LEU A 54 -6.98 7.22 2.09
CA LEU A 54 -6.99 6.40 0.89
C LEU A 54 -5.74 6.75 0.08
N TYR A 55 -4.73 5.89 0.06
CA TYR A 55 -3.50 6.17 -0.66
C TYR A 55 -3.54 5.59 -2.07
N GLY A 56 -2.98 6.35 -3.02
CA GLY A 56 -2.81 5.97 -4.41
C GLY A 56 -1.45 6.40 -4.93
N SER A 57 -1.28 6.33 -6.25
CA SER A 57 -0.03 6.77 -6.88
C SER A 57 -0.26 7.47 -8.21
N TYR A 58 0.46 8.56 -8.42
CA TYR A 58 0.76 9.09 -9.74
C TYR A 58 2.08 8.47 -10.23
N ASN A 59 2.18 8.15 -11.53
CA ASN A 59 3.36 7.56 -12.20
C ASN A 59 3.99 6.31 -11.55
N ASN A 60 3.26 5.63 -10.66
CA ASN A 60 3.68 4.53 -9.77
C ASN A 60 4.61 4.93 -8.62
N TYR A 61 5.13 6.16 -8.57
CA TYR A 61 6.18 6.55 -7.62
C TYR A 61 5.92 7.84 -6.83
N ASP A 62 4.98 8.66 -7.28
CA ASP A 62 4.50 9.82 -6.52
C ASP A 62 3.26 9.41 -5.73
N MET A 63 3.38 9.31 -4.41
CA MET A 63 2.27 8.88 -3.57
C MET A 63 1.33 10.05 -3.37
N VAL A 64 0.03 9.75 -3.45
CA VAL A 64 -1.04 10.73 -3.31
C VAL A 64 -2.07 10.20 -2.33
N VAL A 65 -2.83 11.10 -1.71
CA VAL A 65 -3.79 10.73 -0.67
C VAL A 65 -5.14 11.43 -0.85
N ALA A 66 -6.19 10.66 -0.64
CA ALA A 66 -7.55 11.14 -0.44
C ALA A 66 -8.01 10.73 0.96
N ARG A 67 -9.16 11.23 1.39
CA ARG A 67 -9.82 10.79 2.62
C ARG A 67 -11.34 10.74 2.44
N THR A 68 -11.97 9.85 3.19
CA THR A 68 -13.43 9.79 3.30
C THR A 68 -13.94 10.89 4.23
N ALA A 69 -15.13 11.46 3.99
CA ALA A 69 -15.71 12.49 4.85
C ALA A 69 -16.06 11.98 6.26
N ARG A 70 -16.30 10.68 6.40
CA ARG A 70 -16.58 9.98 7.66
C ARG A 70 -15.86 8.64 7.67
N HIS A 71 -15.94 7.95 8.80
CA HIS A 71 -15.46 6.58 8.98
C HIS A 71 -16.35 5.54 8.28
N ASP A 72 -16.50 5.72 6.96
CA ASP A 72 -17.34 4.95 6.05
C ASP A 72 -16.78 5.14 4.64
N LEU A 73 -16.36 4.04 3.99
CA LEU A 73 -15.79 4.05 2.65
C LEU A 73 -16.74 4.62 1.60
N SER A 74 -18.06 4.53 1.82
CA SER A 74 -19.08 5.06 0.92
C SER A 74 -19.33 6.56 1.04
N SER A 75 -18.79 7.20 2.08
CA SER A 75 -18.92 8.64 2.26
C SER A 75 -18.15 9.42 1.19
N PRO A 76 -18.50 10.70 0.90
CA PRO A 76 -17.81 11.49 -0.11
C PRO A 76 -16.30 11.56 0.13
N TRP A 77 -15.50 11.53 -0.94
CA TRP A 77 -14.05 11.61 -0.87
C TRP A 77 -13.56 13.04 -1.10
N GLU A 78 -12.52 13.42 -0.35
CA GLU A 78 -11.75 14.65 -0.56
C GLU A 78 -10.31 14.27 -0.93
N TYR A 79 -9.72 14.94 -1.90
CA TYR A 79 -8.38 14.69 -2.42
C TYR A 79 -7.43 15.78 -1.92
N TYR A 80 -6.26 15.39 -1.41
CA TYR A 80 -5.25 16.33 -0.93
C TYR A 80 -4.38 16.78 -2.09
N VAL A 81 -4.58 18.01 -2.54
CA VAL A 81 -4.03 18.53 -3.80
C VAL A 81 -3.07 19.68 -3.55
N GLY A 82 -1.88 19.59 -4.13
CA GLY A 82 -0.87 20.64 -4.14
C GLY A 82 -1.05 21.65 -5.28
N ASP A 83 -0.64 22.90 -5.07
CA ASP A 83 -0.53 23.95 -6.08
C ASP A 83 0.93 24.24 -6.50
N GLU A 84 1.13 25.10 -7.50
CA GLU A 84 2.46 25.48 -8.01
C GLU A 84 3.32 26.22 -6.96
N GLN A 85 2.70 26.76 -5.91
CA GLN A 85 3.35 27.46 -4.81
C GLN A 85 3.71 26.50 -3.66
N GLY A 86 3.35 25.21 -3.77
CA GLY A 86 3.59 24.19 -2.75
C GLY A 86 2.57 24.22 -1.61
N ASN A 87 1.46 24.94 -1.74
CA ASN A 87 0.37 24.86 -0.77
C ASN A 87 -0.53 23.68 -1.09
N PHE A 88 -1.08 23.06 -0.05
CA PHE A 88 -2.00 21.93 -0.21
C PHE A 88 -3.38 22.27 0.33
N SER A 89 -4.41 21.69 -0.30
CA SER A 89 -5.80 21.84 0.11
C SER A 89 -6.61 20.56 -0.18
N TRP A 90 -7.64 20.33 0.62
CA TRP A 90 -8.62 19.28 0.36
C TRP A 90 -9.63 19.75 -0.67
N LYS A 91 -9.85 18.94 -1.72
CA LYS A 91 -10.84 19.22 -2.77
C LYS A 91 -11.83 18.06 -2.90
N SER A 92 -13.11 18.34 -3.06
CA SER A 92 -14.14 17.33 -3.30
C SER A 92 -14.24 16.87 -4.77
N THR A 93 -13.56 17.57 -5.67
CA THR A 93 -13.47 17.21 -7.09
C THR A 93 -12.27 16.30 -7.32
N TYR A 94 -12.45 15.26 -8.12
CA TYR A 94 -11.34 14.39 -8.52
C TYR A 94 -10.23 15.20 -9.20
N PRO A 95 -8.95 15.02 -8.81
CA PRO A 95 -7.86 15.87 -9.27
C PRO A 95 -7.58 15.67 -10.76
N THR A 96 -7.26 16.77 -11.43
CA THR A 96 -6.72 16.74 -12.79
C THR A 96 -5.29 16.20 -12.81
N GLU A 97 -4.79 15.82 -13.99
CA GLU A 97 -3.40 15.38 -14.13
C GLU A 97 -2.38 16.48 -13.74
N ALA A 98 -2.70 17.76 -14.01
CA ALA A 98 -1.83 18.86 -13.62
C ALA A 98 -1.73 18.99 -12.09
N GLU A 99 -2.86 18.82 -11.40
CA GLU A 99 -2.93 18.86 -9.95
C GLU A 99 -2.23 17.67 -9.30
N VAL A 100 -2.48 16.44 -9.77
CA VAL A 100 -1.90 15.25 -9.16
C VAL A 100 -0.36 15.24 -9.24
N LYS A 101 0.22 15.80 -10.32
CA LYS A 101 1.67 15.98 -10.51
C LYS A 101 2.33 16.82 -9.41
N LEU A 102 1.57 17.72 -8.79
CA LEU A 102 2.02 18.61 -7.72
C LEU A 102 1.64 18.09 -6.33
N SER A 103 0.96 16.95 -6.24
CA SER A 103 0.31 16.46 -5.02
C SER A 103 1.08 15.36 -4.29
N ARG A 104 2.37 15.21 -4.59
CA ARG A 104 3.24 14.21 -3.97
C ARG A 104 3.36 14.44 -2.46
N ILE A 105 3.14 13.39 -1.67
CA ILE A 105 3.13 13.49 -0.19
C ILE A 105 4.43 13.04 0.49
N GLN A 106 5.45 12.66 -0.27
CA GLN A 106 6.70 12.11 0.25
C GLN A 106 7.96 12.64 -0.46
N GLU A 107 9.11 12.60 0.20
CA GLU A 107 10.37 13.16 -0.36
C GLU A 107 11.16 12.22 -1.30
N THR A 108 11.06 10.90 -1.12
CA THR A 108 11.81 9.89 -1.90
C THR A 108 10.87 9.03 -2.74
N ASP A 109 11.25 8.71 -3.98
CA ASP A 109 10.43 7.91 -4.90
C ASP A 109 10.23 6.50 -4.32
N CYS A 110 8.99 6.04 -4.26
CA CYS A 110 8.64 4.74 -3.67
C CYS A 110 7.30 4.24 -4.21
N SER A 111 6.95 2.98 -4.01
CA SER A 111 5.66 2.42 -4.41
C SER A 111 4.97 1.68 -3.26
N MET A 112 3.64 1.51 -3.37
CA MET A 112 2.81 0.79 -2.39
C MET A 112 2.98 1.31 -0.95
N PRO A 113 2.47 2.51 -0.64
CA PRO A 113 2.67 3.15 0.64
C PRO A 113 1.74 2.52 1.69
N TRP A 114 2.29 1.97 2.76
CA TRP A 114 1.53 1.49 3.91
C TRP A 114 1.71 2.47 5.06
N VAL A 115 0.65 3.21 5.39
CA VAL A 115 0.68 4.20 6.47
C VAL A 115 0.04 3.63 7.73
N PHE A 116 0.68 3.90 8.87
CA PHE A 116 0.11 3.64 10.19
C PHE A 116 0.62 4.64 11.21
N LYS A 117 -0.09 4.79 12.34
CA LYS A 117 0.30 5.65 13.45
C LYS A 117 0.84 4.81 14.62
N LYS A 118 1.91 5.31 15.26
CA LYS A 118 2.37 4.81 16.57
C LYS A 118 2.79 5.99 17.44
N GLY A 119 2.10 6.15 18.58
CA GLY A 119 2.22 7.37 19.38
C GLY A 119 1.77 8.59 18.57
N ASP A 120 2.53 9.68 18.62
CA ASP A 120 2.21 10.93 17.93
C ASP A 120 2.88 11.06 16.55
N THR A 121 3.22 9.93 15.93
CA THR A 121 3.94 9.89 14.65
C THR A 121 3.29 8.91 13.70
N TYR A 122 3.09 9.37 12.46
CA TYR A 122 2.68 8.54 11.34
C TYR A 122 3.94 8.03 10.65
N TYR A 123 3.94 6.75 10.32
CA TYR A 123 4.99 6.09 9.58
C TYR A 123 4.43 5.63 8.24
N MET A 124 5.17 5.87 7.17
CA MET A 124 4.88 5.31 5.86
C MET A 124 5.96 4.30 5.52
N LEU A 125 5.54 3.09 5.17
CA LEU A 125 6.39 2.01 4.71
C LEU A 125 6.16 1.83 3.21
N ALA A 126 7.19 1.87 2.39
CA ALA A 126 7.03 1.76 0.94
C ALA A 126 8.20 1.01 0.30
N GLN A 127 7.95 0.37 -0.84
CA GLN A 127 9.00 -0.29 -1.62
C GLN A 127 9.81 0.75 -2.40
N ALA A 128 11.13 0.56 -2.51
CA ALA A 128 11.96 1.39 -3.37
C ALA A 128 11.57 1.28 -4.87
N LYS A 129 11.81 2.36 -5.62
CA LYS A 129 11.46 2.50 -7.05
C LYS A 129 11.95 1.32 -7.92
N TRP A 130 11.22 1.05 -9.01
CA TRP A 130 11.59 0.05 -10.04
C TRP A 130 11.81 -1.37 -9.51
N PHE A 131 10.85 -1.86 -8.71
CA PHE A 131 10.97 -3.18 -8.07
C PHE A 131 12.21 -3.28 -7.17
N GLY A 132 12.59 -2.16 -6.54
CA GLY A 132 13.72 -2.07 -5.64
C GLY A 132 13.61 -3.08 -4.51
N ARG A 133 14.77 -3.54 -4.04
CA ARG A 133 14.87 -4.62 -3.05
C ARG A 133 15.07 -4.06 -1.64
N GLU A 134 14.62 -2.84 -1.42
CA GLU A 134 14.67 -2.14 -0.15
C GLU A 134 13.25 -1.83 0.31
N MET A 135 13.00 -2.11 1.59
CA MET A 135 11.84 -1.55 2.27
C MET A 135 12.24 -0.22 2.89
N LEU A 136 11.58 0.85 2.46
CA LEU A 136 11.78 2.20 2.97
C LEU A 136 10.80 2.49 4.09
N ILE A 137 11.22 3.33 5.04
CA ILE A 137 10.40 3.89 6.10
C ILE A 137 10.57 5.41 6.15
N PHE A 138 9.45 6.11 6.27
CA PHE A 138 9.34 7.55 6.38
C PHE A 138 8.52 7.89 7.64
N ARG A 139 8.57 9.14 8.08
CA ARG A 139 7.73 9.64 9.18
C ARG A 139 7.06 10.97 8.86
N SER A 140 5.92 11.22 9.48
CA SER A 140 5.18 12.48 9.40
C SER A 140 4.40 12.78 10.70
N LYS A 141 3.95 14.03 10.84
CA LYS A 141 3.05 14.46 11.91
C LYS A 141 1.57 14.30 11.56
N THR A 142 1.27 14.02 10.29
CA THR A 142 -0.09 13.84 9.78
C THR A 142 -0.13 12.59 8.90
N PRO A 143 -1.32 11.99 8.69
CA PRO A 143 -1.46 10.83 7.80
C PRO A 143 -1.35 11.20 6.31
N TYR A 144 -1.35 12.49 5.98
CA TYR A 144 -1.32 13.02 4.61
C TYR A 144 0.01 13.71 4.24
N GLY A 145 1.01 13.62 5.12
CA GLY A 145 2.35 14.13 4.85
C GLY A 145 2.57 15.62 5.18
N PRO A 146 3.78 16.14 4.90
CA PRO A 146 4.83 15.47 4.13
C PRO A 146 5.47 14.31 4.90
N PHE A 147 5.70 13.19 4.23
CA PHE A 147 6.48 12.05 4.72
C PHE A 147 7.96 12.26 4.37
N VAL A 148 8.76 12.42 5.42
CA VAL A 148 10.17 12.84 5.36
C VAL A 148 11.05 11.90 6.19
N ASP A 149 12.34 12.21 6.24
CA ASP A 149 13.37 11.43 6.94
C ASP A 149 13.38 9.97 6.47
N CYS A 150 13.44 9.76 5.15
CA CYS A 150 13.48 8.45 4.55
C CYS A 150 14.70 7.65 5.04
N ARG A 151 14.46 6.42 5.49
CA ARG A 151 15.49 5.45 5.85
C ARG A 151 15.21 4.11 5.18
N THR A 152 16.27 3.35 4.91
CA THR A 152 16.12 1.93 4.56
C THR A 152 15.89 1.14 5.83
N LEU A 153 14.72 0.49 5.94
CA LEU A 153 14.39 -0.37 7.07
C LEU A 153 15.14 -1.70 6.98
N PHE A 154 15.10 -2.34 5.81
CA PHE A 154 15.88 -3.54 5.49
C PHE A 154 15.91 -3.79 3.97
N GLY A 155 16.76 -4.72 3.54
CA GLY A 155 16.84 -5.19 2.15
C GLY A 155 16.42 -6.65 2.01
N PHE A 156 15.93 -7.01 0.82
CA PHE A 156 15.55 -8.37 0.44
C PHE A 156 16.70 -9.08 -0.28
N SER A 157 16.73 -10.42 -0.15
CA SER A 157 17.72 -11.24 -0.85
C SER A 157 17.42 -11.31 -2.35
N ASP A 158 18.46 -11.41 -3.16
CA ASP A 158 18.39 -11.68 -4.60
C ASP A 158 17.94 -13.11 -4.93
N TYR A 159 17.78 -13.96 -3.90
CA TYR A 159 17.52 -15.39 -4.03
C TYR A 159 16.34 -15.82 -3.16
N LEU A 160 15.49 -16.70 -3.70
CA LEU A 160 14.44 -17.37 -2.96
C LEU A 160 14.98 -18.61 -2.25
N ASP A 161 14.44 -18.90 -1.06
CA ASP A 161 14.69 -20.17 -0.38
C ASP A 161 13.80 -21.27 -0.98
N LYS A 162 14.26 -21.82 -2.11
CA LYS A 162 13.54 -22.83 -2.90
C LYS A 162 14.48 -23.91 -3.43
N LEU A 163 13.89 -25.02 -3.89
CA LEU A 163 14.59 -26.04 -4.67
C LEU A 163 14.85 -25.55 -6.11
N GLY A 164 15.89 -26.05 -6.76
CA GLY A 164 16.23 -25.63 -8.14
C GLY A 164 16.85 -24.23 -8.22
N PRO A 165 16.75 -23.53 -9.38
CA PRO A 165 17.22 -22.15 -9.52
C PRO A 165 16.56 -21.22 -8.50
N LYS A 166 17.29 -20.25 -7.97
CA LYS A 166 16.83 -19.41 -6.85
C LYS A 166 16.61 -17.96 -7.25
N GLU A 167 17.16 -17.54 -8.37
CA GLU A 167 17.00 -16.21 -8.95
C GLU A 167 15.57 -16.02 -9.46
N TYR A 168 15.00 -14.86 -9.15
CA TYR A 168 13.70 -14.40 -9.65
C TYR A 168 13.87 -13.14 -10.53
N ASN A 169 12.80 -12.68 -11.15
CA ASN A 169 12.79 -11.49 -11.99
C ASN A 169 12.58 -10.22 -11.16
N ASN A 170 11.36 -9.99 -10.68
CA ASN A 170 10.94 -8.86 -9.87
C ASN A 170 10.53 -9.32 -8.47
N LEU A 171 10.74 -8.42 -7.51
CA LEU A 171 10.11 -8.45 -6.20
C LEU A 171 9.15 -7.27 -6.13
N TYR A 172 7.92 -7.49 -5.72
CA TYR A 172 6.88 -6.46 -5.72
C TYR A 172 5.83 -6.73 -4.64
N MET A 173 4.86 -5.83 -4.50
CA MET A 173 3.74 -5.96 -3.55
C MET A 173 4.19 -6.22 -2.10
N ILE A 174 5.15 -5.41 -1.62
CA ILE A 174 5.59 -5.53 -0.22
C ILE A 174 4.48 -4.98 0.68
N ASN A 175 3.66 -5.89 1.21
CA ASN A 175 2.47 -5.56 1.98
C ASN A 175 2.73 -5.63 3.48
N LEU A 176 2.20 -4.65 4.22
CA LEU A 176 2.20 -4.63 5.69
C LEU A 176 0.96 -5.36 6.23
N HIS A 177 1.14 -6.15 7.29
CA HIS A 177 0.07 -6.93 7.92
C HIS A 177 -0.01 -6.65 9.43
N PRO A 178 -0.61 -5.53 9.87
CA PRO A 178 -0.73 -5.22 11.31
C PRO A 178 -1.47 -6.32 12.08
N SER A 179 -2.47 -6.96 11.45
CA SER A 179 -3.26 -8.06 12.01
C SER A 179 -2.47 -9.34 12.34
N LEU A 180 -1.26 -9.49 11.79
CA LEU A 180 -0.38 -10.65 12.04
C LEU A 180 0.73 -10.36 13.06
N SER A 181 0.85 -9.09 13.48
CA SER A 181 1.79 -8.65 14.52
C SER A 181 1.40 -9.24 15.86
N ARG A 182 2.38 -9.73 16.62
CA ARG A 182 2.16 -10.32 17.95
C ARG A 182 2.52 -9.37 19.08
N ASN A 183 3.55 -8.56 18.89
CA ASN A 183 4.16 -7.72 19.91
C ASN A 183 4.51 -6.32 19.39
N GLY A 184 3.87 -5.88 18.30
CA GLY A 184 4.14 -4.56 17.68
C GLY A 184 5.30 -4.56 16.68
N GLU A 185 5.84 -5.74 16.34
CA GLU A 185 6.75 -5.89 15.21
C GLU A 185 6.01 -5.69 13.87
N LEU A 186 6.73 -5.21 12.87
CA LEU A 186 6.18 -5.09 11.51
C LEU A 186 6.20 -6.46 10.85
N VAL A 187 5.08 -6.86 10.25
CA VAL A 187 4.97 -8.13 9.50
C VAL A 187 4.74 -7.80 8.04
N PHE A 188 5.65 -8.24 7.18
CA PHE A 188 5.58 -8.02 5.74
C PHE A 188 5.33 -9.31 4.99
N SER A 189 4.70 -9.20 3.82
CA SER A 189 4.75 -10.22 2.77
C SER A 189 5.24 -9.63 1.46
N THR A 190 5.92 -10.41 0.63
CA THR A 190 6.32 -10.00 -0.72
C THR A 190 5.56 -10.80 -1.79
N ASN A 191 5.63 -10.38 -3.04
CA ASN A 191 5.42 -11.20 -4.22
C ASN A 191 6.70 -11.23 -5.06
N THR A 192 6.88 -12.33 -5.79
CA THR A 192 7.98 -12.50 -6.74
C THR A 192 7.47 -13.18 -8.00
N ASP A 193 8.11 -12.92 -9.13
CA ASP A 193 7.84 -13.58 -10.42
C ASP A 193 9.10 -14.24 -10.99
N PRO A 194 8.96 -15.36 -11.72
CA PRO A 194 10.08 -15.93 -12.46
C PRO A 194 10.42 -15.09 -13.69
N LYS A 195 11.58 -15.38 -14.31
CA LYS A 195 12.00 -14.72 -15.56
C LYS A 195 11.13 -15.12 -16.75
N ASP A 196 10.72 -16.39 -16.80
CA ASP A 196 9.77 -16.90 -17.78
C ASP A 196 8.49 -17.39 -17.06
N PHE A 197 7.32 -17.05 -17.60
CA PHE A 197 6.04 -17.50 -17.05
C PHE A 197 5.95 -19.04 -16.95
N TRP A 198 6.57 -19.76 -17.89
CA TRP A 198 6.55 -21.22 -17.91
C TRP A 198 7.38 -21.86 -16.80
N ASP A 199 8.32 -21.12 -16.18
CA ASP A 199 9.12 -21.60 -15.03
C ASP A 199 8.29 -21.81 -13.76
N ASN A 200 7.02 -21.38 -13.75
CA ASN A 200 6.07 -21.70 -12.68
C ASN A 200 5.62 -23.17 -12.70
N PHE A 201 5.88 -23.94 -13.76
CA PHE A 201 5.30 -25.26 -13.96
C PHE A 201 6.35 -26.36 -14.16
N ASN A 202 6.00 -27.59 -13.81
CA ASN A 202 6.63 -28.84 -14.24
C ASN A 202 8.15 -28.99 -14.01
N ALA A 203 8.75 -28.17 -13.15
CA ALA A 203 10.14 -28.26 -12.74
C ALA A 203 10.25 -28.34 -11.21
N VAL A 204 11.33 -28.94 -10.71
CA VAL A 204 11.55 -29.05 -9.26
C VAL A 204 11.65 -27.65 -8.65
N GLY A 205 10.77 -27.37 -7.69
CA GLY A 205 10.67 -26.07 -7.02
C GLY A 205 9.89 -25.00 -7.80
N SER A 206 9.34 -25.27 -8.98
CA SER A 206 8.63 -24.27 -9.79
C SER A 206 7.51 -23.54 -9.03
N ALA A 207 6.85 -24.24 -8.11
CA ALA A 207 5.77 -23.73 -7.28
C ALA A 207 6.19 -22.59 -6.32
N ASP A 208 7.49 -22.43 -6.03
CA ASP A 208 7.97 -21.47 -5.03
C ASP A 208 8.29 -20.08 -5.61
N TYR A 209 8.12 -19.88 -6.93
CA TYR A 209 8.31 -18.56 -7.55
C TYR A 209 7.17 -17.58 -7.24
N TYR A 210 5.92 -17.97 -7.53
CA TYR A 210 4.76 -17.07 -7.53
C TYR A 210 3.90 -17.21 -6.28
N ARG A 211 4.55 -17.13 -5.11
CA ARG A 211 3.91 -17.24 -3.79
C ARG A 211 4.53 -16.23 -2.81
N PRO A 212 3.82 -15.84 -1.73
CA PRO A 212 4.31 -14.80 -0.84
C PRO A 212 5.37 -15.31 0.15
N TYR A 213 6.41 -14.52 0.37
CA TYR A 213 7.41 -14.74 1.44
C TYR A 213 7.19 -13.74 2.57
N PHE A 214 7.27 -14.20 3.83
CA PHE A 214 6.95 -13.39 5.00
C PHE A 214 8.20 -12.98 5.78
N TYR A 215 8.19 -11.75 6.30
CA TYR A 215 9.28 -11.16 7.07
C TYR A 215 8.71 -10.51 8.33
N ARG A 216 9.48 -10.53 9.43
CA ARG A 216 9.16 -9.81 10.66
C ARG A 216 10.32 -8.89 11.02
N VAL A 217 10.03 -7.62 11.28
CA VAL A 217 11.02 -6.63 11.68
C VAL A 217 10.71 -6.15 13.09
N TYR A 218 11.59 -6.51 14.02
CA TYR A 218 11.53 -6.12 15.42
C TYR A 218 12.39 -4.88 15.65
N ASN A 219 12.03 -4.07 16.66
CA ASN A 219 12.76 -2.85 17.00
C ASN A 219 12.99 -1.92 15.79
N TRP A 220 12.01 -1.87 14.89
CA TRP A 220 12.07 -1.07 13.66
C TRP A 220 12.18 0.43 13.95
N GLU A 221 11.71 0.86 15.11
CA GLU A 221 11.76 2.24 15.60
C GLU A 221 13.20 2.76 15.72
N LYS A 222 14.15 1.85 15.99
CA LYS A 222 15.57 2.17 16.16
C LYS A 222 16.22 2.75 14.91
N VAL A 223 15.58 2.63 13.75
CA VAL A 223 16.04 3.28 12.51
C VAL A 223 16.11 4.81 12.63
N TYR A 224 15.41 5.39 13.62
CA TYR A 224 15.41 6.81 13.93
C TYR A 224 16.15 7.16 15.23
N GLU A 225 16.74 6.19 15.91
CA GLU A 225 17.67 6.44 17.02
C GLU A 225 19.04 6.82 16.44
N GLU A 226 19.68 7.83 17.02
CA GLU A 226 21.08 8.21 16.72
C GLU A 226 22.08 7.40 17.55
#